data_AF-A0A965MGC4-F1
#
_entry.id   AF-A0A965MGC4-F1
#
_cell.length_a   1.000
_cell.length_b   1.000
_cell.length_c   1.000
_cell.angle_alpha   90.00
_cell.angle_beta   90.00
_cell.angle_gamma   90.00
#
_symmetry.space_group_name_H-M   'P 1'
#
loop_
_entity.id
_entity.type
_entity.pdbx_description
1 polymer ?
#
loop_
_entity_poly.entity_id
_entity_poly.type
_entity_poly.pdbx_seq_one_letter_code
_entity_poly.pdbx_strand_id
1 'polypeptide(L)'
;GEGPINDATELYFNDVDQTPYLNSVADLTGNNAAFVNSGPYGLYASAVVGLNGGAGVTRSSFNIVGKTSWTSDCKMTGNAWLGYQLRHNNEVWTNGIPQVRVKVEGRKLYDPRKDSTSSAYDSSLGTTTHRVDDETTWEYSNNSALCILDFLVNAMKVDIEDIDVASIATATEICDEDVTINDANGQSTTQKRYTTNGVAFLDEEVIATVEQLLAPCHGSLVEEGGILRLIVPKDASTVTANITEDDIISELTINVNSEVSNRINKVGGTFIDSANQFQQMDFSPVSSSSLITSDGREHLQQIDLSFVTDEARAQRIASIVLKENALTNSLNLTLKPKFSYLKVGDIVTVTFEPEKLADVGTDSILTTATKWRVASYTLTPEGAVSLALDEYADSSYAWSTADHDYLTRSAVADNFYETGSRPTIGTVSKANHLDENGSQVLGIDVPITHSDHPNLMQSTVFLHRYGYNSTNSTDFEISE
;
A
#
# COMPACT_ATOMS: atom_id res chain seq x y z
N GLY A 1 9.22 26.84 -8.87
CA GLY A 1 7.75 26.73 -8.91
C GLY A 1 7.42 25.26 -8.99
N GLU A 2 6.14 24.93 -8.92
CA GLU A 2 5.65 23.57 -8.62
C GLU A 2 5.76 22.56 -9.79
N GLY A 3 6.47 22.91 -10.87
CA GLY A 3 6.55 22.09 -12.09
C GLY A 3 5.25 22.11 -12.90
N PRO A 4 5.23 21.54 -14.12
CA PRO A 4 4.01 21.44 -14.93
C PRO A 4 3.05 20.36 -14.41
N ILE A 5 1.76 20.52 -14.66
CA ILE A 5 0.70 19.52 -14.37
C ILE A 5 -0.07 19.17 -15.65
N ASN A 6 -0.73 18.01 -15.68
CA ASN A 6 -1.51 17.57 -16.84
C ASN A 6 -2.89 18.24 -16.89
N ASP A 7 -3.60 18.25 -15.76
CA ASP A 7 -4.96 18.80 -15.68
C ASP A 7 -5.33 19.20 -14.25
N ALA A 8 -6.47 19.87 -14.10
CA ALA A 8 -7.10 20.17 -12.83
C ALA A 8 -8.61 19.94 -12.94
N THR A 9 -9.12 19.07 -12.07
CA THR A 9 -10.44 18.45 -12.25
C THR A 9 -11.47 18.96 -11.27
N GLU A 10 -11.06 19.39 -10.08
CA GLU A 10 -11.97 19.85 -9.04
C GLU A 10 -11.45 21.11 -8.35
N LEU A 11 -12.37 22.01 -7.97
CA LEU A 11 -12.09 23.24 -7.23
C LEU A 11 -12.90 23.26 -5.93
N TYR A 12 -12.23 23.47 -4.80
CA TYR A 12 -12.86 23.54 -3.49
C TYR A 12 -12.64 24.90 -2.85
N PHE A 13 -13.69 25.43 -2.21
CA PHE A 13 -13.58 26.52 -1.26
C PHE A 13 -13.97 26.02 0.13
N ASN A 14 -13.01 26.06 1.04
CA ASN A 14 -13.02 25.32 2.29
C ASN A 14 -13.26 23.84 1.99
N ASP A 15 -14.34 23.25 2.51
CA ASP A 15 -14.71 21.85 2.29
C ASP A 15 -15.84 21.67 1.26
N VAL A 16 -16.23 22.74 0.57
CA VAL A 16 -17.34 22.71 -0.40
C VAL A 16 -16.79 22.65 -1.82
N ASP A 17 -17.11 21.56 -2.53
CA ASP A 17 -16.83 21.40 -3.95
C ASP A 17 -17.61 22.46 -4.77
N GLN A 18 -16.86 23.25 -5.54
CA GLN A 18 -17.39 24.30 -6.42
C GLN A 18 -17.52 23.86 -7.87
N THR A 19 -16.95 22.70 -8.22
CA THR A 19 -16.91 22.16 -9.57
C THR A 19 -18.31 22.10 -10.22
N PRO A 20 -19.39 21.67 -9.53
CA PRO A 20 -20.74 21.65 -10.09
C PRO A 20 -21.33 23.04 -10.36
N TYR A 21 -20.79 24.08 -9.75
CA TYR A 21 -21.26 25.45 -9.88
C TYR A 21 -20.45 26.26 -10.89
N LEU A 22 -19.39 25.68 -11.47
CA LEU A 22 -18.62 26.31 -12.53
C LEU A 22 -19.46 26.42 -13.81
N ASN A 23 -19.28 27.51 -14.55
CA ASN A 23 -19.84 27.66 -15.89
C ASN A 23 -19.37 26.55 -16.86
N SER A 24 -18.15 26.03 -16.66
CA SER A 24 -17.62 24.82 -17.29
C SER A 24 -16.37 24.38 -16.53
N VAL A 25 -16.23 23.07 -16.28
CA VAL A 25 -14.99 22.51 -15.71
C VAL A 25 -13.83 22.63 -16.71
N ALA A 26 -14.11 22.55 -18.01
CA ALA A 26 -13.10 22.77 -19.05
C ALA A 26 -12.57 24.21 -19.08
N ASP A 27 -13.28 25.18 -18.49
CA ASP A 27 -12.76 26.54 -18.32
C ASP A 27 -11.79 26.63 -17.12
N LEU A 28 -11.76 25.65 -16.20
CA LEU A 28 -10.82 25.66 -15.08
C LEU A 28 -9.38 25.56 -15.58
N THR A 29 -9.12 24.77 -16.62
CA THR A 29 -7.80 24.60 -17.24
C THR A 29 -7.69 25.19 -18.64
N GLY A 30 -8.80 25.65 -19.20
CA GLY A 30 -8.91 26.24 -20.53
C GLY A 30 -8.43 27.70 -20.62
N ASN A 31 -8.95 28.42 -21.63
CA ASN A 31 -8.60 29.82 -21.93
C ASN A 31 -9.57 30.87 -21.34
N ASN A 32 -10.63 30.46 -20.64
CA ASN A 32 -11.51 31.34 -19.85
C ASN A 32 -11.30 31.12 -18.36
N ALA A 33 -11.74 32.03 -17.49
CA ALA A 33 -11.77 31.71 -16.06
C ALA A 33 -13.09 30.98 -15.75
N ALA A 34 -13.03 29.94 -14.93
CA ALA A 34 -14.23 29.28 -14.46
C ALA A 34 -14.94 30.16 -13.41
N PHE A 35 -16.14 30.60 -13.73
CA PHE A 35 -16.98 31.37 -12.81
C PHE A 35 -17.86 30.43 -12.01
N VAL A 36 -17.86 30.61 -10.68
CA VAL A 36 -18.89 30.01 -9.82
C VAL A 36 -20.20 30.75 -10.12
N ASN A 37 -21.09 30.16 -10.90
CA ASN A 37 -22.28 30.83 -11.45
C ASN A 37 -23.52 30.68 -10.55
N SER A 38 -23.49 29.72 -9.63
CA SER A 38 -24.60 29.39 -8.72
C SER A 38 -24.07 28.82 -7.40
N GLY A 39 -24.96 28.37 -6.51
CA GLY A 39 -24.55 27.86 -5.20
C GLY A 39 -24.15 28.96 -4.20
N PRO A 40 -23.54 28.59 -3.07
CA PRO A 40 -23.28 29.51 -1.95
C PRO A 40 -22.34 30.67 -2.30
N TYR A 41 -21.50 30.52 -3.34
CA TYR A 41 -20.54 31.55 -3.77
C TYR A 41 -20.83 32.09 -5.19
N GLY A 42 -22.05 31.87 -5.70
CA GLY A 42 -22.45 32.25 -7.06
C GLY A 42 -22.21 33.74 -7.36
N LEU A 43 -21.50 34.03 -8.46
CA LEU A 43 -21.07 35.35 -8.93
C LEU A 43 -20.07 36.08 -8.01
N TYR A 44 -19.65 35.47 -6.90
CA TYR A 44 -18.69 36.05 -5.96
C TYR A 44 -17.28 35.49 -6.09
N ALA A 45 -17.08 34.44 -6.88
CA ALA A 45 -15.77 33.84 -7.09
C ALA A 45 -15.55 33.36 -8.53
N SER A 46 -14.29 33.42 -8.95
CA SER A 46 -13.80 32.81 -10.17
C SER A 46 -12.39 32.27 -9.98
N ALA A 47 -12.06 31.15 -10.61
CA ALA A 47 -10.73 30.56 -10.56
C ALA A 47 -10.30 30.02 -11.92
N VAL A 48 -8.99 29.86 -12.08
CA VAL A 48 -8.37 29.27 -13.26
C VAL A 48 -7.01 28.70 -12.90
N VAL A 49 -6.67 27.58 -13.51
CA VAL A 49 -5.42 26.86 -13.34
C VAL A 49 -4.67 26.92 -14.66
N GLY A 50 -3.41 27.31 -14.63
CA GLY A 50 -2.50 27.13 -15.75
C GLY A 50 -1.66 25.89 -15.55
N LEU A 51 -1.59 25.07 -16.60
CA LEU A 51 -1.02 23.72 -16.52
C LEU A 51 0.50 23.68 -16.70
N ASN A 52 1.03 24.42 -17.68
CA ASN A 52 2.46 24.41 -18.01
C ASN A 52 2.93 25.79 -18.50
N GLY A 53 2.62 26.84 -17.74
CA GLY A 53 3.16 28.18 -17.96
C GLY A 53 2.94 28.81 -19.35
N GLY A 54 2.01 29.76 -19.41
CA GLY A 54 1.97 30.74 -20.49
C GLY A 54 1.34 32.04 -20.00
N ALA A 55 2.11 33.10 -19.81
CA ALA A 55 1.51 34.44 -19.74
C ALA A 55 1.16 34.93 -21.14
N GLY A 56 -0.04 35.48 -21.28
CA GLY A 56 -0.52 36.04 -22.54
C GLY A 56 -2.03 36.00 -22.75
N VAL A 57 -2.80 35.30 -21.91
CA VAL A 57 -4.26 35.29 -22.07
C VAL A 57 -4.81 36.63 -21.55
N THR A 58 -5.07 37.57 -22.45
CA THR A 58 -5.82 38.80 -22.14
C THR A 58 -7.24 38.39 -21.80
N ARG A 59 -7.49 38.11 -20.52
CA ARG A 59 -8.77 37.58 -20.03
C ARG A 59 -9.58 38.71 -19.39
N SER A 60 -10.79 38.90 -19.87
CA SER A 60 -11.71 39.95 -19.39
C SER A 60 -12.02 39.87 -17.89
N SER A 61 -11.80 38.71 -17.25
CA SER A 61 -12.06 38.46 -15.83
C SER A 61 -10.84 38.16 -14.97
N PHE A 62 -9.68 37.85 -15.56
CA PHE A 62 -8.46 37.49 -14.82
C PHE A 62 -7.24 38.14 -15.48
N ASN A 63 -7.20 39.48 -15.42
CA ASN A 63 -6.06 40.23 -15.91
C ASN A 63 -5.00 40.37 -14.80
N ILE A 64 -4.08 39.40 -14.72
CA ILE A 64 -2.90 39.52 -13.84
C ILE A 64 -2.00 40.67 -14.32
N VAL A 65 -1.92 40.89 -15.64
CA VAL A 65 -1.05 41.89 -16.27
C VAL A 65 -1.63 43.29 -16.08
N GLY A 66 -0.95 44.13 -15.29
CA GLY A 66 -1.38 45.51 -15.03
C GLY A 66 -2.38 45.69 -13.87
N LYS A 67 -2.64 44.64 -13.08
CA LYS A 67 -3.25 44.74 -11.74
C LYS A 67 -2.24 44.55 -10.61
N THR A 68 -1.06 43.99 -10.92
CA THR A 68 0.08 43.82 -10.02
C THR A 68 1.36 44.32 -10.70
N SER A 69 2.54 44.03 -10.13
CA SER A 69 3.86 44.20 -10.75
C SER A 69 4.14 43.22 -11.91
N TRP A 70 3.20 42.33 -12.24
CA TRP A 70 3.35 41.36 -13.32
C TRP A 70 3.16 41.99 -14.69
N THR A 71 4.11 41.71 -15.59
CA THR A 71 4.07 42.11 -17.00
C THR A 71 3.75 40.91 -17.89
N SER A 72 3.54 41.16 -19.19
CA SER A 72 3.39 40.10 -20.20
C SER A 72 4.62 39.19 -20.32
N ASP A 73 5.76 39.61 -19.77
CA ASP A 73 7.02 38.84 -19.80
C ASP A 73 7.11 37.82 -18.64
N CYS A 74 6.23 37.92 -17.64
CA CYS A 74 6.14 37.00 -16.51
C CYS A 74 5.45 35.68 -16.91
N LYS A 75 6.07 34.87 -17.77
CA LYS A 75 5.41 33.76 -18.50
C LYS A 75 5.10 32.50 -17.69
N MET A 76 5.65 32.34 -16.49
CA MET A 76 5.51 31.12 -15.66
C MET A 76 5.86 29.82 -16.40
N THR A 77 6.57 29.88 -17.53
CA THR A 77 6.90 28.71 -18.37
C THR A 77 7.51 27.58 -17.54
N GLY A 78 7.02 26.35 -17.74
CA GLY A 78 7.45 25.18 -16.97
C GLY A 78 6.84 25.07 -15.56
N ASN A 79 5.88 25.93 -15.21
CA ASN A 79 5.22 25.90 -13.90
C ASN A 79 3.70 25.91 -14.05
N ALA A 80 3.05 25.10 -13.21
CA ALA A 80 1.64 25.22 -12.92
C ALA A 80 1.37 26.46 -12.07
N TRP A 81 0.15 26.99 -12.15
CA TRP A 81 -0.28 28.11 -11.33
C TRP A 81 -1.78 28.10 -11.10
N LEU A 82 -2.21 28.58 -9.93
CA LEU A 82 -3.62 28.84 -9.61
C LEU A 82 -3.85 30.35 -9.50
N GLY A 83 -4.84 30.82 -10.23
CA GLY A 83 -5.33 32.19 -10.14
C GLY A 83 -6.79 32.21 -9.72
N TYR A 84 -7.14 32.98 -8.69
CA TYR A 84 -8.52 33.15 -8.27
C TYR A 84 -8.84 34.60 -7.88
N GLN A 85 -10.10 34.98 -8.04
CA GLN A 85 -10.62 36.28 -7.66
C GLN A 85 -11.88 36.10 -6.81
N LEU A 86 -11.94 36.83 -5.70
CA LEU A 86 -13.09 36.89 -4.82
C LEU A 86 -13.67 38.31 -4.82
N ARG A 87 -14.98 38.43 -4.97
CA ARG A 87 -15.69 39.70 -4.87
C ARG A 87 -16.12 39.90 -3.43
N HIS A 88 -15.72 41.03 -2.84
CA HIS A 88 -16.05 41.37 -1.47
C HIS A 88 -17.57 41.36 -1.22
N ASN A 89 -17.99 40.56 -0.24
CA ASN A 89 -19.34 40.49 0.29
C ASN A 89 -19.29 39.84 1.68
N ASN A 90 -19.78 40.54 2.70
CA ASN A 90 -19.70 40.10 4.11
C ASN A 90 -20.70 38.99 4.47
N GLU A 91 -21.75 38.81 3.66
CA GLU A 91 -22.76 37.75 3.84
C GLU A 91 -22.30 36.43 3.20
N VAL A 92 -21.47 36.51 2.16
CA VAL A 92 -20.92 35.33 1.45
C VAL A 92 -19.62 34.87 2.10
N TRP A 93 -18.76 35.81 2.50
CA TRP A 93 -17.44 35.53 3.09
C TRP A 93 -17.45 35.78 4.61
N THR A 94 -18.41 35.20 5.31
CA THR A 94 -18.61 35.41 6.77
C THR A 94 -17.39 35.03 7.60
N ASN A 95 -16.66 33.99 7.18
CA ASN A 95 -15.43 33.51 7.82
C ASN A 95 -14.15 34.11 7.19
N GLY A 96 -14.29 35.14 6.35
CA GLY A 96 -13.17 35.73 5.61
C GLY A 96 -12.82 34.99 4.33
N ILE A 97 -11.56 35.06 3.92
CA ILE A 97 -11.05 34.46 2.68
C ILE A 97 -11.09 32.92 2.84
N PRO A 98 -11.72 32.17 1.92
CA PRO A 98 -11.80 30.72 1.99
C PRO A 98 -10.43 30.08 1.75
N GLN A 99 -10.23 28.88 2.29
CA GLN A 99 -9.14 28.01 1.86
C GLN A 99 -9.45 27.47 0.47
N VAL A 100 -8.59 27.74 -0.51
CA VAL A 100 -8.77 27.25 -1.88
C VAL A 100 -7.94 26.00 -2.07
N ARG A 101 -8.57 24.90 -2.52
CA ARG A 101 -7.89 23.66 -2.90
C ARG A 101 -8.28 23.27 -4.32
N VAL A 102 -7.37 22.64 -5.03
CA VAL A 102 -7.60 22.14 -6.40
C VAL A 102 -7.11 20.71 -6.46
N LYS A 103 -7.92 19.83 -7.04
CA LYS A 103 -7.49 18.47 -7.40
C LYS A 103 -6.80 18.52 -8.75
N VAL A 104 -5.55 18.09 -8.79
CA VAL A 104 -4.71 18.13 -10.00
C VAL A 104 -4.34 16.73 -10.44
N GLU A 105 -4.19 16.56 -11.74
CA GLU A 105 -3.43 15.47 -12.33
C GLU A 105 -1.99 15.94 -12.50
N GLY A 106 -1.04 15.18 -11.96
CA GLY A 106 0.39 15.52 -11.98
C GLY A 106 0.97 15.66 -13.39
N ARG A 107 2.29 15.80 -13.47
CA ARG A 107 2.99 15.96 -14.74
C ARG A 107 2.83 14.74 -15.67
N LYS A 108 2.97 14.99 -16.97
CA LYS A 108 3.15 13.93 -17.97
C LYS A 108 4.52 13.27 -17.79
N LEU A 109 4.60 11.97 -18.05
CA LEU A 109 5.78 11.15 -17.79
C LEU A 109 6.27 10.46 -19.07
N TYR A 110 7.60 10.42 -19.22
CA TYR A 110 8.24 9.59 -20.23
C TYR A 110 8.04 8.11 -19.90
N ASP A 111 7.72 7.30 -20.91
CA ASP A 111 7.63 5.84 -20.81
C ASP A 111 8.60 5.24 -21.85
N PRO A 112 9.73 4.66 -21.42
CA PRO A 112 10.73 4.13 -22.34
C PRO A 112 10.23 2.94 -23.16
N ARG A 113 9.13 2.28 -22.76
CA ARG A 113 8.51 1.20 -23.54
C ARG A 113 7.77 1.73 -24.78
N LYS A 114 7.41 3.02 -24.78
CA LYS A 114 6.73 3.70 -25.91
C LYS A 114 7.69 4.48 -26.82
N ASP A 115 8.99 4.45 -26.54
CA ASP A 115 10.03 5.11 -27.34
C ASP A 115 10.72 4.10 -28.28
N SER A 116 10.48 4.18 -29.60
CA SER A 116 11.17 3.32 -30.58
C SER A 116 12.70 3.49 -30.64
N THR A 117 13.27 4.49 -29.96
CA THR A 117 14.71 4.69 -29.84
C THR A 117 15.30 4.13 -28.53
N SER A 118 14.45 3.73 -27.58
CA SER A 118 14.84 3.10 -26.33
C SER A 118 15.10 1.60 -26.51
N SER A 119 16.05 1.05 -25.76
CA SER A 119 16.31 -0.40 -25.70
C SER A 119 15.18 -1.19 -25.06
N ALA A 120 14.29 -0.52 -24.31
CA ALA A 120 13.13 -1.13 -23.65
C ALA A 120 11.83 -1.02 -24.48
N TYR A 121 11.92 -0.59 -25.75
CA TYR A 121 10.77 -0.40 -26.63
C TYR A 121 9.92 -1.69 -26.76
N ASP A 122 8.61 -1.55 -26.52
CA ASP A 122 7.63 -2.59 -26.79
C ASP A 122 6.63 -2.14 -27.86
N SER A 123 6.73 -2.78 -29.03
CA SER A 123 5.82 -2.56 -30.16
C SER A 123 4.35 -2.90 -29.87
N SER A 124 4.07 -3.70 -28.85
CA SER A 124 2.70 -4.09 -28.48
C SER A 124 1.87 -2.92 -27.94
N LEU A 125 2.53 -1.88 -27.39
CA LEU A 125 1.89 -0.71 -26.80
C LEU A 125 1.36 0.31 -27.82
N GLY A 126 1.68 0.14 -29.12
CA GLY A 126 1.10 0.95 -30.21
C GLY A 126 1.59 2.40 -30.32
N THR A 127 2.43 2.88 -29.40
CA THR A 127 3.08 4.20 -29.43
C THR A 127 4.56 4.03 -29.73
N THR A 128 5.12 4.89 -30.59
CA THR A 128 6.53 4.80 -31.03
C THR A 128 7.35 6.07 -30.78
N THR A 129 6.69 7.17 -30.42
CA THR A 129 7.25 8.53 -30.46
C THR A 129 7.35 9.20 -29.10
N HIS A 130 7.14 8.50 -27.98
CA HIS A 130 7.46 9.04 -26.65
C HIS A 130 8.97 9.26 -26.63
N ARG A 131 9.49 10.48 -26.82
CA ARG A 131 10.95 10.74 -26.88
C ARG A 131 11.45 11.26 -25.55
N VAL A 132 12.58 10.75 -25.07
CA VAL A 132 13.17 11.16 -23.78
C VAL A 132 13.48 12.67 -23.68
N ASP A 133 13.71 13.34 -24.81
CA ASP A 133 14.06 14.76 -24.90
C ASP A 133 12.91 15.67 -25.37
N ASP A 134 11.70 15.12 -25.56
CA ASP A 134 10.53 15.88 -25.99
C ASP A 134 9.31 15.62 -25.09
N GLU A 135 9.16 16.44 -24.05
CA GLU A 135 8.04 16.40 -23.11
C GLU A 135 6.66 16.53 -23.77
N THR A 136 6.58 17.10 -24.99
CA THR A 136 5.30 17.26 -25.70
C THR A 136 4.74 15.93 -26.19
N THR A 137 5.61 14.90 -26.29
CA THR A 137 5.23 13.55 -26.68
C THR A 137 4.74 12.71 -25.52
N TRP A 138 4.95 13.14 -24.28
CA TRP A 138 4.64 12.36 -23.08
C TRP A 138 3.14 12.37 -22.75
N GLU A 139 2.73 11.37 -21.97
CA GLU A 139 1.35 11.16 -21.53
C GLU A 139 1.27 11.21 -20.01
N TYR A 140 0.10 11.55 -19.46
CA TYR A 140 -0.11 11.46 -18.02
C TYR A 140 -0.09 10.00 -17.57
N SER A 141 0.60 9.74 -16.46
CA SER A 141 0.59 8.46 -15.77
C SER A 141 0.88 8.71 -14.30
N ASN A 142 0.33 7.86 -13.43
CA ASN A 142 0.67 7.79 -12.02
C ASN A 142 1.34 6.45 -11.67
N ASN A 143 1.85 5.73 -12.66
CA ASN A 143 2.61 4.50 -12.47
C ASN A 143 3.88 4.79 -11.65
N SER A 144 4.04 4.11 -10.52
CA SER A 144 5.12 4.39 -9.57
C SER A 144 6.52 4.33 -10.19
N ALA A 145 6.78 3.36 -11.08
CA ALA A 145 8.09 3.22 -11.73
C ALA A 145 8.40 4.41 -12.66
N LEU A 146 7.39 4.93 -13.38
CA LEU A 146 7.56 6.10 -14.24
C LEU A 146 7.71 7.39 -13.43
N CYS A 147 7.01 7.50 -12.29
CA CYS A 147 7.21 8.63 -11.37
C CYS A 147 8.63 8.66 -10.81
N ILE A 148 9.19 7.49 -10.46
CA ILE A 148 10.58 7.36 -10.01
C ILE A 148 11.54 7.73 -11.15
N LEU A 149 11.35 7.19 -12.35
CA LEU A 149 12.19 7.53 -13.52
C LEU A 149 12.21 9.04 -13.77
N ASP A 150 11.03 9.67 -13.73
CA ASP A 150 10.92 11.11 -13.92
C ASP A 150 11.69 11.89 -12.86
N PHE A 151 11.62 11.49 -11.59
CA PHE A 151 12.40 12.13 -10.54
C PHE A 151 13.91 11.98 -10.77
N LEU A 152 14.39 10.79 -11.16
CA LEU A 152 15.80 10.55 -11.48
C LEU A 152 16.30 11.44 -12.63
N VAL A 153 15.56 11.50 -13.73
CA VAL A 153 15.98 12.25 -14.93
C VAL A 153 15.76 13.75 -14.75
N ASN A 154 14.60 14.17 -14.26
CA ASN A 154 14.20 15.58 -14.27
C ASN A 154 14.56 16.32 -12.99
N ALA A 155 14.54 15.69 -11.82
CA ALA A 155 14.92 16.33 -10.56
C ALA A 155 16.41 16.12 -10.26
N MET A 156 16.89 14.87 -10.29
CA MET A 156 18.28 14.54 -9.98
C MET A 156 19.25 14.75 -11.15
N LYS A 157 18.73 14.92 -12.38
CA LYS A 157 19.54 15.11 -13.60
C LYS A 157 20.47 13.93 -13.90
N VAL A 158 20.01 12.72 -13.60
CA VAL A 158 20.68 11.49 -14.03
C VAL A 158 20.47 11.32 -15.53
N ASP A 159 21.56 11.06 -16.26
CA ASP A 159 21.47 10.77 -17.69
C ASP A 159 20.76 9.43 -17.89
N ILE A 160 19.86 9.35 -18.88
CA ILE A 160 19.07 8.13 -19.13
C ILE A 160 19.96 6.90 -19.44
N GLU A 161 21.19 7.13 -19.91
CA GLU A 161 22.19 6.10 -20.18
C GLU A 161 22.75 5.45 -18.90
N ASP A 162 22.70 6.17 -17.77
CA ASP A 162 23.11 5.70 -16.44
C ASP A 162 21.94 5.03 -15.69
N ILE A 163 20.84 4.72 -16.38
CA ILE A 163 19.67 4.04 -15.83
C ILE A 163 19.44 2.75 -16.60
N ASP A 164 19.25 1.64 -15.90
CA ASP A 164 18.79 0.38 -16.48
C ASP A 164 17.32 0.51 -16.89
N VAL A 165 17.08 1.02 -18.10
CA VAL A 165 15.74 1.23 -18.65
C VAL A 165 14.95 -0.08 -18.82
N ALA A 166 15.61 -1.25 -18.90
CA ALA A 166 14.93 -2.53 -18.92
C ALA A 166 14.36 -2.89 -17.54
N SER A 167 15.09 -2.56 -16.47
CA SER A 167 14.57 -2.66 -15.10
C SER A 167 13.36 -1.74 -14.87
N ILE A 168 13.41 -0.53 -15.42
CA ILE A 168 12.28 0.41 -15.37
C ILE A 168 11.08 -0.17 -16.11
N ALA A 169 11.26 -0.66 -17.33
CA ALA A 169 10.16 -1.27 -18.10
C ALA A 169 9.50 -2.44 -17.37
N THR A 170 10.30 -3.33 -16.79
CA THR A 170 9.81 -4.45 -15.97
C THR A 170 9.03 -3.94 -14.75
N ALA A 171 9.58 -2.95 -14.03
CA ALA A 171 8.90 -2.33 -12.90
C ALA A 171 7.58 -1.64 -13.32
N THR A 172 7.56 -0.98 -14.47
CA THR A 172 6.35 -0.33 -15.02
C THR A 172 5.27 -1.36 -15.32
N GLU A 173 5.62 -2.50 -15.92
CA GLU A 173 4.69 -3.61 -16.15
C GLU A 173 4.08 -4.13 -14.85
N ILE A 174 4.92 -4.38 -13.82
CA ILE A 174 4.46 -4.83 -12.50
C ILE A 174 3.49 -3.81 -11.88
N CYS A 175 3.80 -2.52 -11.97
CA CYS A 175 2.95 -1.44 -11.44
C CYS A 175 1.60 -1.36 -12.19
N ASP A 176 1.58 -1.65 -13.50
CA ASP A 176 0.39 -1.60 -14.37
C ASP A 176 -0.54 -2.82 -14.24
N GLU A 177 -0.14 -3.87 -13.50
CA GLU A 177 -0.98 -5.05 -13.28
C GLU A 177 -2.26 -4.70 -12.53
N ASP A 178 -3.36 -5.33 -12.92
CA ASP A 178 -4.62 -5.20 -12.19
C ASP A 178 -4.63 -6.15 -11.00
N VAL A 179 -4.96 -5.61 -9.83
CA VAL A 179 -5.12 -6.34 -8.58
C VAL A 179 -6.57 -6.23 -8.12
N THR A 180 -7.17 -7.37 -7.81
CA THR A 180 -8.52 -7.42 -7.25
C THR A 180 -8.52 -6.92 -5.80
N ILE A 181 -9.41 -5.99 -5.50
CA ILE A 181 -9.67 -5.45 -4.17
C ILE A 181 -11.16 -5.55 -3.86
N ASN A 182 -11.53 -5.40 -2.60
CA ASN A 182 -12.92 -5.06 -2.27
C ASN A 182 -13.02 -3.54 -2.19
N ASP A 183 -14.12 -2.93 -2.59
CA ASP A 183 -14.36 -1.52 -2.34
C ASP A 183 -14.82 -1.29 -0.88
N ALA A 184 -15.08 -0.04 -0.51
CA ALA A 184 -15.61 0.31 0.81
C ALA A 184 -16.98 -0.33 1.14
N ASN A 185 -17.67 -0.89 0.16
CA ASN A 185 -18.95 -1.59 0.31
C ASN A 185 -18.80 -3.13 0.28
N GLY A 186 -17.56 -3.64 0.26
CA GLY A 186 -17.27 -5.07 0.17
C GLY A 186 -17.50 -5.68 -1.21
N GLN A 187 -17.65 -4.87 -2.27
CA GLN A 187 -17.80 -5.33 -3.64
C GLN A 187 -16.44 -5.52 -4.31
N SER A 188 -16.27 -6.61 -5.06
CA SER A 188 -15.03 -6.86 -5.77
C SER A 188 -14.86 -5.87 -6.94
N THR A 189 -13.72 -5.19 -6.96
CA THR A 189 -13.29 -4.29 -8.05
C THR A 189 -11.79 -4.51 -8.32
N THR A 190 -11.25 -3.82 -9.31
CA THR A 190 -9.84 -3.89 -9.69
C THR A 190 -9.18 -2.53 -9.59
N GLN A 191 -7.93 -2.49 -9.15
CA GLN A 191 -7.07 -1.32 -9.26
C GLN A 191 -5.69 -1.70 -9.76
N LYS A 192 -4.97 -0.72 -10.32
CA LYS A 192 -3.55 -0.88 -10.63
C LYS A 192 -2.75 -1.23 -9.38
N ARG A 193 -1.78 -2.14 -9.54
CA ARG A 193 -0.94 -2.65 -8.45
C ARG A 193 -0.28 -1.45 -7.78
N TYR A 194 0.61 -0.73 -8.43
CA TYR A 194 1.30 0.38 -7.77
C TYR A 194 1.10 1.71 -8.50
N THR A 195 0.64 2.71 -7.76
CA THR A 195 0.47 4.08 -8.23
C THR A 195 1.03 5.04 -7.20
N THR A 196 1.66 6.11 -7.65
CA THR A 196 2.21 7.17 -6.81
C THR A 196 1.42 8.45 -7.03
N ASN A 197 0.77 8.94 -5.99
CA ASN A 197 -0.04 10.17 -6.03
C ASN A 197 0.39 11.08 -4.87
N GLY A 198 1.14 12.12 -5.18
CA GLY A 198 1.67 13.04 -4.18
C GLY A 198 2.43 14.19 -4.81
N VAL A 199 2.93 15.09 -3.97
CA VAL A 199 3.79 16.21 -4.39
C VAL A 199 5.17 15.98 -3.78
N ALA A 200 6.17 15.87 -4.63
CA ALA A 200 7.57 15.81 -4.22
C ALA A 200 8.16 17.21 -4.16
N PHE A 201 8.62 17.61 -2.98
CA PHE A 201 9.25 18.90 -2.75
C PHE A 201 10.76 18.82 -3.05
N LEU A 202 11.24 19.69 -3.94
CA LEU A 202 12.65 19.68 -4.39
C LEU A 202 13.61 20.41 -3.43
N ASP A 203 13.08 21.01 -2.37
CA ASP A 203 13.84 21.60 -1.25
C ASP A 203 14.02 20.62 -0.08
N GLU A 204 13.44 19.42 -0.17
CA GLU A 204 13.71 18.32 0.75
C GLU A 204 15.01 17.58 0.40
N GLU A 205 15.49 16.75 1.34
CA GLU A 205 16.64 15.90 1.09
C GLU A 205 16.30 14.85 0.02
N VAL A 206 17.14 14.78 -1.03
CA VAL A 206 16.89 13.91 -2.20
C VAL A 206 16.63 12.47 -1.80
N ILE A 207 17.37 11.93 -0.83
CA ILE A 207 17.19 10.54 -0.37
C ILE A 207 15.81 10.33 0.25
N ALA A 208 15.32 11.28 1.05
CA ALA A 208 14.01 11.20 1.69
C ALA A 208 12.88 11.25 0.64
N THR A 209 13.01 12.09 -0.38
CA THR A 209 12.05 12.13 -1.49
C THR A 209 12.06 10.83 -2.30
N VAL A 210 13.24 10.24 -2.55
CA VAL A 210 13.35 8.94 -3.24
C VAL A 210 12.70 7.83 -2.41
N GLU A 211 12.90 7.79 -1.10
CA GLU A 211 12.25 6.83 -0.20
C GLU A 211 10.72 6.96 -0.23
N GLN A 212 10.20 8.20 -0.20
CA GLN A 212 8.77 8.46 -0.35
C GLN A 212 8.21 8.01 -1.72
N LEU A 213 9.00 8.15 -2.80
CA LEU A 213 8.62 7.69 -4.14
C LEU A 213 8.66 6.17 -4.30
N LEU A 214 9.56 5.48 -3.60
CA LEU A 214 9.70 4.02 -3.61
C LEU A 214 8.66 3.32 -2.73
N ALA A 215 8.18 3.97 -1.67
CA ALA A 215 7.25 3.37 -0.71
C ALA A 215 5.93 2.85 -1.35
N PRO A 216 5.25 3.57 -2.28
CA PRO A 216 4.01 3.10 -2.92
C PRO A 216 4.13 1.79 -3.70
N CYS A 217 5.34 1.44 -4.15
CA CYS A 217 5.60 0.20 -4.90
C CYS A 217 6.44 -0.81 -4.12
N HIS A 218 6.76 -0.55 -2.85
CA HIS A 218 7.73 -1.33 -2.07
C HIS A 218 9.03 -1.56 -2.85
N GLY A 219 9.44 -0.52 -3.59
CA GLY A 219 10.55 -0.59 -4.53
C GLY A 219 11.90 -0.43 -3.86
N SER A 220 12.95 -0.83 -4.56
CA SER A 220 14.34 -0.57 -4.16
C SER A 220 15.11 -0.02 -5.36
N LEU A 221 15.90 1.03 -5.12
CA LEU A 221 16.79 1.59 -6.11
C LEU A 221 18.23 1.20 -5.74
N VAL A 222 18.90 0.49 -6.65
CA VAL A 222 20.26 -0.04 -6.44
C VAL A 222 21.18 0.60 -7.48
N GLU A 223 22.33 1.09 -7.04
CA GLU A 223 23.38 1.60 -7.92
C GLU A 223 24.51 0.57 -8.05
N GLU A 224 24.85 0.20 -9.29
CA GLU A 224 25.92 -0.74 -9.57
C GLU A 224 26.78 -0.25 -10.73
N GLY A 225 28.03 0.10 -10.42
CA GLY A 225 28.98 0.55 -11.45
C GLY A 225 28.54 1.82 -12.17
N GLY A 226 27.83 2.73 -11.48
CA GLY A 226 27.27 3.94 -12.05
C GLY A 226 25.90 3.79 -12.70
N ILE A 227 25.36 2.56 -12.82
CA ILE A 227 24.03 2.32 -13.39
C ILE A 227 23.00 2.14 -12.28
N LEU A 228 21.93 2.94 -12.31
CA LEU A 228 20.79 2.81 -11.41
C LEU A 228 19.80 1.76 -11.93
N ARG A 229 19.44 0.82 -11.05
CA ARG A 229 18.48 -0.25 -11.32
C ARG A 229 17.31 -0.16 -10.35
N LEU A 230 16.10 -0.09 -10.90
CA LEU A 230 14.87 -0.12 -10.10
C LEU A 230 14.37 -1.55 -9.98
N ILE A 231 14.12 -1.99 -8.74
CA ILE A 231 13.57 -3.30 -8.43
C ILE A 231 12.21 -3.07 -7.77
N VAL A 232 11.15 -3.54 -8.43
CA VAL A 232 9.80 -3.60 -7.84
C VAL A 232 9.45 -5.07 -7.64
N PRO A 233 9.16 -5.50 -6.40
CA PRO A 233 8.93 -6.91 -6.13
C PRO A 233 7.54 -7.36 -6.59
N LYS A 234 7.44 -8.65 -6.88
CA LYS A 234 6.23 -9.30 -7.36
C LYS A 234 6.13 -10.73 -6.83
N ASP A 235 4.91 -11.26 -6.85
CA ASP A 235 4.52 -12.65 -6.56
C ASP A 235 5.06 -13.70 -7.54
N ALA A 236 5.97 -13.32 -8.43
CA ALA A 236 6.69 -14.19 -9.33
C ALA A 236 8.05 -13.59 -9.66
N SER A 237 9.11 -14.19 -9.12
CA SER A 237 10.50 -13.85 -9.43
C SER A 237 11.17 -14.85 -10.36
N THR A 238 12.02 -14.34 -11.25
CA THR A 238 12.93 -15.16 -12.06
C THR A 238 14.17 -15.51 -11.24
N VAL A 239 14.52 -16.80 -11.20
CA VAL A 239 15.76 -17.27 -10.54
C VAL A 239 16.94 -17.04 -11.49
N THR A 240 17.85 -16.17 -11.10
CA THR A 240 19.04 -15.79 -11.89
C THR A 240 20.14 -16.85 -11.84
N ALA A 241 20.27 -17.56 -10.72
CA ALA A 241 21.24 -18.63 -10.57
C ALA A 241 20.76 -19.72 -9.61
N ASN A 242 21.10 -20.97 -9.94
CA ASN A 242 20.98 -22.11 -9.04
C ASN A 242 22.39 -22.44 -8.52
N ILE A 243 22.65 -22.09 -7.27
CA ILE A 243 23.93 -22.32 -6.60
C ILE A 243 23.89 -23.71 -5.97
N THR A 244 24.90 -24.53 -6.26
CA THR A 244 25.10 -25.82 -5.59
C THR A 244 26.25 -25.75 -4.62
N GLU A 245 26.38 -26.75 -3.74
CA GLU A 245 27.51 -26.83 -2.81
C GLU A 245 28.87 -26.79 -3.52
N ASP A 246 28.99 -27.43 -4.68
CA ASP A 246 30.25 -27.45 -5.47
C ASP A 246 30.71 -26.04 -5.84
N ASP A 247 29.80 -25.08 -5.91
CA ASP A 247 30.06 -23.71 -6.32
C ASP A 247 30.54 -22.79 -5.20
N ILE A 248 30.45 -23.26 -3.96
CA ILE A 248 30.87 -22.55 -2.75
C ILE A 248 32.34 -22.86 -2.46
N ILE A 249 33.14 -21.80 -2.21
CA ILE A 249 34.59 -21.90 -1.97
C ILE A 249 34.99 -21.54 -0.54
N SER A 250 34.06 -21.05 0.28
CA SER A 250 34.26 -20.74 1.71
C SER A 250 33.36 -21.59 2.60
N GLU A 251 33.55 -21.47 3.92
CA GLU A 251 32.54 -21.91 4.88
C GLU A 251 31.24 -21.13 4.66
N LEU A 252 30.12 -21.84 4.88
CA LEU A 252 28.76 -21.33 4.78
C LEU A 252 28.30 -20.88 6.18
N THR A 253 27.84 -19.64 6.31
CA THR A 253 27.27 -19.15 7.56
C THR A 253 25.78 -18.92 7.38
N ILE A 254 24.96 -19.72 8.06
CA ILE A 254 23.51 -19.56 8.11
C ILE A 254 23.17 -18.86 9.43
N ASN A 255 22.49 -17.73 9.35
CA ASN A 255 21.93 -17.08 10.53
C ASN A 255 20.43 -17.33 10.54
N VAL A 256 19.97 -18.07 11.54
CA VAL A 256 18.56 -18.34 11.80
C VAL A 256 18.15 -17.59 13.05
N ASN A 257 17.86 -16.31 12.90
CA ASN A 257 17.33 -15.57 14.03
C ASN A 257 16.66 -14.27 13.61
N SER A 258 15.45 -14.09 14.10
CA SER A 258 15.04 -12.79 14.61
C SER A 258 14.78 -12.97 16.10
N GLU A 259 15.48 -12.21 16.94
CA GLU A 259 15.07 -12.09 18.33
C GLU A 259 13.57 -11.75 18.38
N VAL A 260 12.82 -12.39 19.27
CA VAL A 260 11.35 -12.17 19.42
C VAL A 260 11.03 -10.67 19.60
N SER A 261 11.94 -9.90 20.19
CA SER A 261 11.82 -8.45 20.36
C SER A 261 11.81 -7.64 19.07
N ASN A 262 12.39 -8.16 17.99
CA ASN A 262 12.54 -7.45 16.71
C ASN A 262 11.57 -7.96 15.63
N ARG A 263 10.70 -8.91 15.98
CA ARG A 263 9.66 -9.41 15.08
C ARG A 263 8.47 -8.46 15.06
N ILE A 264 8.05 -8.12 13.86
CA ILE A 264 6.85 -7.34 13.59
C ILE A 264 5.72 -8.36 13.40
N ASN A 265 4.65 -8.20 14.17
CA ASN A 265 3.46 -9.05 14.04
C ASN A 265 2.18 -8.24 13.74
N LYS A 266 2.33 -6.91 13.62
CA LYS A 266 1.30 -5.95 13.26
C LYS A 266 1.91 -4.75 12.54
N VAL A 267 1.30 -4.31 11.44
CA VAL A 267 1.72 -3.13 10.69
C VAL A 267 0.53 -2.19 10.54
N GLY A 268 0.70 -0.95 10.98
CA GLY A 268 -0.28 0.13 10.84
C GLY A 268 0.40 1.39 10.32
N GLY A 269 -0.37 2.44 10.08
CA GLY A 269 0.20 3.64 9.50
C GLY A 269 -0.82 4.63 8.99
N THR A 270 -0.31 5.66 8.33
CA THR A 270 -1.12 6.71 7.70
C THR A 270 -0.98 6.70 6.19
N PHE A 271 -2.02 7.18 5.50
CA PHE A 271 -2.07 7.40 4.06
C PHE A 271 -2.93 8.64 3.74
N ILE A 272 -3.00 9.06 2.48
CA ILE A 272 -3.75 10.26 2.06
C ILE A 272 -5.08 9.88 1.41
N ASP A 273 -6.20 9.95 2.12
CA ASP A 273 -7.44 9.40 1.58
C ASP A 273 -8.10 10.27 0.51
N SER A 274 -8.11 9.77 -0.73
CA SER A 274 -8.78 10.41 -1.87
C SER A 274 -10.30 10.53 -1.70
N ALA A 275 -10.95 9.65 -0.92
CA ALA A 275 -12.39 9.72 -0.65
C ALA A 275 -12.74 10.78 0.40
N ASN A 276 -11.81 11.10 1.31
CA ASN A 276 -11.95 12.14 2.34
C ASN A 276 -11.13 13.39 2.00
N GLN A 277 -11.22 13.84 0.73
CA GLN A 277 -10.61 15.09 0.25
C GLN A 277 -9.08 15.18 0.41
N PHE A 278 -8.38 14.06 0.22
CA PHE A 278 -6.92 13.95 0.35
C PHE A 278 -6.40 14.36 1.73
N GLN A 279 -7.14 14.03 2.78
CA GLN A 279 -6.69 14.20 4.16
C GLN A 279 -5.86 13.00 4.60
N GLN A 280 -4.84 13.26 5.42
CA GLN A 280 -4.07 12.20 6.06
C GLN A 280 -4.96 11.47 7.07
N MET A 281 -5.05 10.16 6.96
CA MET A 281 -5.80 9.29 7.86
C MET A 281 -5.02 8.02 8.16
N ASP A 282 -5.37 7.36 9.26
CA ASP A 282 -4.88 6.01 9.56
C ASP A 282 -5.57 4.99 8.66
N PHE A 283 -4.83 4.03 8.11
CA PHE A 283 -5.41 2.84 7.47
C PHE A 283 -5.59 1.71 8.50
N SER A 284 -6.54 0.82 8.24
CA SER A 284 -6.80 -0.32 9.13
C SER A 284 -5.59 -1.26 9.17
N PRO A 285 -5.00 -1.55 10.35
CA PRO A 285 -3.73 -2.24 10.46
C PRO A 285 -3.84 -3.72 10.05
N VAL A 286 -2.78 -4.26 9.44
CA VAL A 286 -2.66 -5.67 9.09
C VAL A 286 -1.91 -6.40 10.20
N SER A 287 -2.42 -7.54 10.65
CA SER A 287 -1.84 -8.31 11.76
C SER A 287 -1.83 -9.80 11.50
N SER A 288 -0.95 -10.52 12.20
CA SER A 288 -0.91 -11.98 12.15
C SER A 288 -1.19 -12.57 13.53
N SER A 289 -2.34 -13.21 13.69
CA SER A 289 -2.77 -13.83 14.95
C SER A 289 -1.83 -14.94 15.41
N SER A 290 -1.24 -15.70 14.48
CA SER A 290 -0.27 -16.76 14.81
C SER A 290 1.02 -16.19 15.38
N LEU A 291 1.55 -15.11 14.78
CA LEU A 291 2.74 -14.43 15.27
C LEU A 291 2.49 -13.76 16.63
N ILE A 292 1.36 -13.08 16.80
CA ILE A 292 0.95 -12.48 18.08
C ILE A 292 0.83 -13.53 19.19
N THR A 293 0.21 -14.68 18.88
CA THR A 293 0.09 -15.79 19.85
C THR A 293 1.45 -16.35 20.24
N SER A 294 2.36 -16.50 19.27
CA SER A 294 3.73 -16.98 19.49
C SER A 294 4.54 -16.02 20.36
N ASP A 295 4.36 -14.71 20.19
CA ASP A 295 5.15 -13.68 20.88
C ASP A 295 4.52 -13.25 22.22
N GLY A 296 3.24 -13.57 22.43
CA GLY A 296 2.45 -13.24 23.62
C GLY A 296 2.06 -11.76 23.74
N ARG A 297 2.37 -10.93 22.73
CA ARG A 297 2.03 -9.50 22.68
C ARG A 297 2.05 -8.96 21.25
N GLU A 298 1.41 -7.81 21.05
CA GLU A 298 1.48 -7.08 19.78
C GLU A 298 2.80 -6.30 19.64
N HIS A 299 3.40 -6.40 18.47
CA HIS A 299 4.57 -5.68 18.00
C HIS A 299 4.18 -4.88 16.75
N LEU A 300 3.76 -3.62 16.98
CA LEU A 300 3.29 -2.70 15.95
C LEU A 300 4.45 -1.96 15.29
N GLN A 301 4.57 -2.09 13.98
CA GLN A 301 5.36 -1.20 13.13
C GLN A 301 4.45 -0.14 12.51
N GLN A 302 4.87 1.13 12.60
CA GLN A 302 4.20 2.24 11.93
C GLN A 302 4.90 2.55 10.59
N ILE A 303 4.11 2.75 9.55
CA ILE A 303 4.58 3.19 8.23
C ILE A 303 3.83 4.46 7.79
N ASP A 304 4.54 5.40 7.17
CA ASP A 304 3.93 6.59 6.58
C ASP A 304 3.92 6.44 5.05
N LEU A 305 2.73 6.48 4.47
CA LEU A 305 2.49 6.29 3.05
C LEU A 305 1.87 7.54 2.44
N SER A 306 2.61 8.65 2.52
CA SER A 306 2.12 9.98 2.12
C SER A 306 1.79 10.09 0.62
N PHE A 307 2.31 9.18 -0.22
CA PHE A 307 2.04 9.15 -1.68
C PHE A 307 1.03 8.07 -2.09
N VAL A 308 0.42 7.40 -1.13
CA VAL A 308 -0.61 6.38 -1.35
C VAL A 308 -1.97 6.98 -1.03
N THR A 309 -2.88 6.95 -2.02
CA THR A 309 -4.19 7.60 -1.89
C THR A 309 -5.40 6.69 -1.72
N ASP A 310 -5.12 5.40 -1.55
CA ASP A 310 -6.10 4.32 -1.45
C ASP A 310 -5.70 3.38 -0.31
N GLU A 311 -6.62 3.13 0.61
CA GLU A 311 -6.36 2.33 1.81
C GLU A 311 -6.04 0.86 1.48
N ALA A 312 -6.56 0.30 0.37
CA ALA A 312 -6.33 -1.08 -0.05
C ALA A 312 -4.88 -1.28 -0.45
N ARG A 313 -4.33 -0.29 -1.16
CA ARG A 313 -2.90 -0.23 -1.48
C ARG A 313 -2.07 -0.07 -0.21
N ALA A 314 -2.49 0.76 0.74
CA ALA A 314 -1.78 0.93 2.01
C ALA A 314 -1.72 -0.38 2.82
N GLN A 315 -2.86 -1.08 2.94
CA GLN A 315 -2.95 -2.40 3.57
C GLN A 315 -2.10 -3.45 2.85
N ARG A 316 -2.06 -3.44 1.51
CA ARG A 316 -1.21 -4.37 0.76
C ARG A 316 0.27 -4.11 1.00
N ILE A 317 0.72 -2.85 1.04
CA ILE A 317 2.11 -2.53 1.38
C ILE A 317 2.41 -2.99 2.82
N ALA A 318 1.50 -2.74 3.76
CA ALA A 318 1.62 -3.23 5.14
C ALA A 318 1.71 -4.76 5.24
N SER A 319 0.95 -5.50 4.42
CA SER A 319 0.98 -6.96 4.39
C SER A 319 2.28 -7.50 3.80
N ILE A 320 2.84 -6.83 2.78
CA ILE A 320 4.17 -7.16 2.23
C ILE A 320 5.24 -7.00 3.32
N VAL A 321 5.27 -5.85 4.01
CA VAL A 321 6.22 -5.58 5.11
C VAL A 321 6.12 -6.65 6.20
N LEU A 322 4.90 -7.03 6.59
CA LEU A 322 4.67 -8.07 7.60
C LEU A 322 5.17 -9.45 7.14
N LYS A 323 4.88 -9.83 5.89
CA LYS A 323 5.27 -11.13 5.31
C LYS A 323 6.79 -11.22 5.10
N GLU A 324 7.43 -10.15 4.65
CA GLU A 324 8.88 -10.07 4.53
C GLU A 324 9.56 -10.14 5.89
N ASN A 325 9.04 -9.47 6.93
CA ASN A 325 9.63 -9.53 8.27
C ASN A 325 9.57 -10.93 8.88
N ALA A 326 8.63 -11.78 8.46
CA ALA A 326 8.57 -13.18 8.87
C ALA A 326 9.70 -14.04 8.26
N LEU A 327 10.34 -13.57 7.17
CA LEU A 327 11.51 -14.20 6.56
C LEU A 327 12.76 -13.65 7.26
N THR A 328 13.35 -14.45 8.12
CA THR A 328 14.38 -13.98 9.08
C THR A 328 15.73 -14.64 8.88
N ASN A 329 15.78 -15.63 7.98
CA ASN A 329 17.00 -16.35 7.71
C ASN A 329 17.89 -15.55 6.77
N SER A 330 19.19 -15.53 7.04
CA SER A 330 20.21 -14.99 6.12
C SER A 330 21.36 -15.97 5.93
N LEU A 331 22.02 -15.86 4.77
CA LEU A 331 23.08 -16.76 4.34
C LEU A 331 24.28 -15.96 3.86
N ASN A 332 25.45 -16.23 4.42
CA ASN A 332 26.72 -15.66 3.94
C ASN A 332 27.58 -16.76 3.34
N LEU A 333 28.04 -16.54 2.11
CA LEU A 333 28.84 -17.50 1.36
C LEU A 333 29.77 -16.81 0.36
N THR A 334 30.83 -17.51 -0.03
CA THR A 334 31.70 -17.08 -1.13
C THR A 334 31.64 -18.11 -2.24
N LEU A 335 31.40 -17.63 -3.46
CA LEU A 335 31.23 -18.42 -4.67
C LEU A 335 32.45 -18.33 -5.59
N LYS A 336 32.54 -19.30 -6.50
CA LYS A 336 33.47 -19.28 -7.63
C LYS A 336 33.28 -18.02 -8.51
N PRO A 337 34.35 -17.57 -9.21
CA PRO A 337 34.30 -16.39 -10.09
C PRO A 337 33.23 -16.40 -11.19
N LYS A 338 32.70 -17.58 -11.55
CA LYS A 338 31.66 -17.72 -12.59
C LYS A 338 30.36 -16.99 -12.24
N PHE A 339 30.13 -16.61 -10.98
CA PHE A 339 28.95 -15.88 -10.50
C PHE A 339 29.13 -14.35 -10.45
N SER A 340 30.20 -13.83 -11.06
CA SER A 340 30.49 -12.38 -11.08
C SER A 340 29.45 -11.53 -11.82
N TYR A 341 28.50 -12.17 -12.50
CA TYR A 341 27.37 -11.51 -13.18
C TYR A 341 26.17 -11.25 -12.26
N LEU A 342 26.16 -11.82 -11.05
CA LEU A 342 25.09 -11.59 -10.08
C LEU A 342 25.12 -10.16 -9.56
N LYS A 343 23.93 -9.65 -9.24
CA LYS A 343 23.69 -8.28 -8.80
C LYS A 343 22.90 -8.24 -7.50
N VAL A 344 23.03 -7.17 -6.73
CA VAL A 344 22.24 -6.93 -5.52
C VAL A 344 20.77 -6.80 -5.89
N GLY A 345 19.93 -7.64 -5.28
CA GLY A 345 18.50 -7.77 -5.57
C GLY A 345 18.15 -8.93 -6.49
N ASP A 346 19.13 -9.62 -7.07
CA ASP A 346 18.87 -10.84 -7.85
C ASP A 346 18.37 -11.97 -6.95
N ILE A 347 17.51 -12.83 -7.49
CA ILE A 347 16.97 -13.99 -6.79
C ILE A 347 17.74 -15.24 -7.21
N VAL A 348 18.26 -15.98 -6.23
CA VAL A 348 19.01 -17.21 -6.42
C VAL A 348 18.40 -18.34 -5.60
N THR A 349 18.71 -19.58 -5.96
CA THR A 349 18.44 -20.75 -5.12
C THR A 349 19.77 -21.33 -4.65
N VAL A 350 19.78 -21.90 -3.45
CA VAL A 350 20.96 -22.59 -2.90
C VAL A 350 20.56 -24.02 -2.56
N THR A 351 21.20 -24.98 -3.22
CA THR A 351 20.87 -26.40 -3.12
C THR A 351 22.04 -27.20 -2.55
N PHE A 352 21.74 -28.07 -1.59
CA PHE A 352 22.68 -29.02 -1.00
C PHE A 352 22.26 -30.46 -1.33
N GLU A 353 23.24 -31.34 -1.53
CA GLU A 353 22.97 -32.76 -1.75
C GLU A 353 22.39 -33.41 -0.48
N PRO A 354 21.32 -34.22 -0.58
CA PRO A 354 20.61 -34.79 0.58
C PRO A 354 21.51 -35.60 1.52
N GLU A 355 22.52 -36.28 1.00
CA GLU A 355 23.43 -37.14 1.79
C GLU A 355 24.30 -36.35 2.78
N LYS A 356 24.53 -35.06 2.51
CA LYS A 356 25.28 -34.16 3.41
C LYS A 356 24.38 -33.36 4.36
N LEU A 357 23.06 -33.37 4.10
CA LEU A 357 22.03 -32.86 5.00
C LEU A 357 21.59 -33.90 6.05
N ALA A 358 22.07 -35.15 5.98
CA ALA A 358 21.59 -36.26 6.81
C ALA A 358 21.78 -36.06 8.33
N ASP A 359 22.69 -35.17 8.76
CA ASP A 359 22.88 -34.78 10.17
C ASP A 359 22.20 -33.45 10.55
N VAL A 360 21.56 -32.78 9.58
CA VAL A 360 20.80 -31.54 9.76
C VAL A 360 19.33 -31.96 9.72
N GLY A 361 18.69 -32.05 10.89
CA GLY A 361 17.35 -32.63 11.06
C GLY A 361 16.28 -32.16 10.05
N THR A 362 15.15 -32.85 10.04
CA THR A 362 14.01 -32.63 9.13
C THR A 362 13.40 -31.21 9.12
N ASP A 363 13.83 -30.32 10.03
CA ASP A 363 13.56 -28.88 10.05
C ASP A 363 14.57 -28.09 9.18
N SER A 364 14.87 -28.57 7.98
CA SER A 364 15.92 -28.00 7.15
C SER A 364 15.52 -26.61 6.61
N ILE A 365 16.08 -25.57 7.21
CA ILE A 365 16.12 -24.16 6.77
C ILE A 365 16.57 -24.02 5.29
N LEU A 366 17.25 -25.04 4.77
CA LEU A 366 17.73 -25.14 3.39
C LEU A 366 16.98 -26.26 2.69
N THR A 367 15.95 -25.91 1.92
CA THR A 367 15.33 -26.83 0.95
C THR A 367 15.83 -26.49 -0.44
N THR A 368 15.79 -27.45 -1.38
CA THR A 368 16.13 -27.25 -2.79
C THR A 368 15.26 -26.19 -3.49
N ALA A 369 14.16 -25.74 -2.86
CA ALA A 369 13.22 -24.76 -3.38
C ALA A 369 13.29 -23.39 -2.70
N THR A 370 14.10 -23.23 -1.64
CA THR A 370 14.19 -21.95 -0.92
C THR A 370 14.87 -20.90 -1.81
N LYS A 371 14.18 -19.78 -2.03
CA LYS A 371 14.72 -18.63 -2.76
C LYS A 371 15.42 -17.68 -1.81
N TRP A 372 16.45 -17.03 -2.32
CA TRP A 372 17.30 -16.11 -1.61
C TRP A 372 17.50 -14.86 -2.46
N ARG A 373 17.38 -13.68 -1.86
CA ARG A 373 17.69 -12.40 -2.51
C ARG A 373 19.11 -12.00 -2.17
N VAL A 374 19.88 -11.59 -3.18
CA VAL A 374 21.23 -11.03 -2.96
C VAL A 374 21.10 -9.68 -2.24
N ALA A 375 21.47 -9.62 -0.97
CA ALA A 375 21.42 -8.40 -0.16
C ALA A 375 22.70 -7.57 -0.30
N SER A 376 23.84 -8.25 -0.45
CA SER A 376 25.12 -7.59 -0.75
C SER A 376 25.98 -8.43 -1.67
N TYR A 377 26.82 -7.75 -2.45
CA TYR A 377 27.75 -8.34 -3.39
C TYR A 377 29.14 -7.72 -3.20
N THR A 378 30.18 -8.55 -3.15
CA THR A 378 31.58 -8.09 -3.13
C THR A 378 32.44 -9.03 -3.97
N LEU A 379 33.19 -8.45 -4.91
CA LEU A 379 34.18 -9.17 -5.72
C LEU A 379 35.56 -9.06 -5.04
N THR A 380 36.16 -10.19 -4.68
CA THR A 380 37.52 -10.19 -4.11
C THR A 380 38.57 -9.97 -5.20
N PRO A 381 39.78 -9.49 -4.85
CA PRO A 381 40.89 -9.33 -5.81
C PRO A 381 41.27 -10.61 -6.56
N GLU A 382 41.05 -11.77 -5.95
CA GLU A 382 41.29 -13.10 -6.52
C GLU A 382 40.15 -13.56 -7.46
N GLY A 383 39.10 -12.75 -7.60
CA GLY A 383 37.94 -13.00 -8.45
C GLY A 383 36.82 -13.80 -7.78
N ALA A 384 36.93 -14.11 -6.48
CA ALA A 384 35.85 -14.78 -5.76
C ALA A 384 34.69 -13.83 -5.49
N VAL A 385 33.48 -14.37 -5.41
CA VAL A 385 32.25 -13.58 -5.24
C VAL A 385 31.69 -13.83 -3.85
N SER A 386 31.81 -12.87 -2.95
CA SER A 386 31.22 -12.94 -1.61
C SER A 386 29.82 -12.33 -1.61
N LEU A 387 28.83 -13.08 -1.14
CA LEU A 387 27.42 -12.68 -1.09
C LEU A 387 26.90 -12.76 0.35
N ALA A 388 26.10 -11.77 0.72
CA ALA A 388 25.10 -11.92 1.77
C ALA A 388 23.73 -12.08 1.10
N LEU A 389 22.97 -13.09 1.52
CA LEU A 389 21.66 -13.40 0.99
C LEU A 389 20.62 -13.34 2.10
N ASP A 390 19.46 -12.77 1.79
CA ASP A 390 18.29 -12.78 2.66
C ASP A 390 17.26 -13.78 2.13
N GLU A 391 16.56 -14.47 3.03
CA GLU A 391 15.47 -15.37 2.65
C GLU A 391 14.40 -14.61 1.88
N TYR A 392 13.90 -15.23 0.80
CA TYR A 392 12.96 -14.61 -0.11
C TYR A 392 11.83 -15.59 -0.45
N ALA A 393 10.60 -15.09 -0.46
CA ALA A 393 9.45 -15.85 -0.89
C ALA A 393 8.54 -15.00 -1.78
N ASP A 394 8.24 -15.50 -2.98
CA ASP A 394 7.30 -14.84 -3.89
C ASP A 394 5.93 -14.61 -3.22
N SER A 395 5.51 -15.56 -2.38
CA SER A 395 4.24 -15.49 -1.65
C SER A 395 4.14 -14.28 -0.73
N SER A 396 5.26 -13.65 -0.33
CA SER A 396 5.24 -12.41 0.46
C SER A 396 4.64 -11.24 -0.30
N TYR A 397 4.68 -11.26 -1.64
CA TYR A 397 4.13 -10.23 -2.51
C TYR A 397 2.80 -10.61 -3.15
N ALA A 398 2.30 -11.81 -2.84
CA ALA A 398 0.98 -12.24 -3.26
C ALA A 398 -0.09 -11.50 -2.46
N TRP A 399 -1.10 -11.02 -3.17
CA TRP A 399 -2.25 -10.34 -2.58
C TRP A 399 -3.51 -11.18 -2.67
N SER A 400 -4.27 -11.21 -1.58
CA SER A 400 -5.60 -11.79 -1.53
C SER A 400 -6.56 -10.76 -0.96
N THR A 401 -7.80 -10.72 -1.44
CA THR A 401 -8.86 -9.91 -0.83
C THR A 401 -9.20 -10.36 0.59
N ALA A 402 -8.75 -11.53 1.04
CA ALA A 402 -8.83 -11.94 2.44
C ALA A 402 -7.85 -11.17 3.35
N ASP A 403 -6.77 -10.61 2.77
CA ASP A 403 -5.85 -9.70 3.47
C ASP A 403 -6.45 -8.28 3.58
N HIS A 404 -7.61 -8.05 2.96
CA HIS A 404 -8.30 -6.77 2.86
C HIS A 404 -9.38 -6.65 3.93
N ASP A 405 -9.05 -6.06 5.07
CA ASP A 405 -10.05 -5.79 6.11
C ASP A 405 -10.69 -4.41 5.88
N TYR A 406 -11.30 -4.23 4.71
CA TYR A 406 -12.28 -3.17 4.55
C TYR A 406 -13.59 -3.70 5.10
N LEU A 407 -13.92 -3.28 6.32
CA LEU A 407 -15.27 -3.04 6.86
C LEU A 407 -15.28 -3.20 8.39
N THR A 408 -14.65 -2.27 9.13
CA THR A 408 -15.20 -1.80 10.42
C THR A 408 -14.83 -0.34 10.74
N ARG A 409 -14.96 0.60 9.79
CA ARG A 409 -15.26 2.00 10.16
C ARG A 409 -16.79 2.20 10.26
N SER A 410 -17.44 1.30 10.98
CA SER A 410 -18.70 1.62 11.64
C SER A 410 -18.34 2.35 12.92
N ALA A 411 -18.99 3.49 13.16
CA ALA A 411 -18.91 4.28 14.38
C ALA A 411 -18.70 3.41 15.62
N VAL A 412 -17.76 3.80 16.49
CA VAL A 412 -17.52 3.30 17.84
C VAL A 412 -18.70 2.45 18.35
N ALA A 413 -18.61 1.15 18.13
CA ALA A 413 -19.42 0.14 18.78
C ALA A 413 -18.41 -0.88 19.27
N ASP A 414 -17.94 -0.61 20.49
CA ASP A 414 -17.19 -1.52 21.32
C ASP A 414 -17.87 -2.89 21.33
N ASN A 415 -17.31 -3.85 20.59
CA ASN A 415 -17.69 -5.26 20.67
C ASN A 415 -16.48 -6.05 21.14
N PHE A 416 -16.07 -5.80 22.38
CA PHE A 416 -15.14 -6.63 23.15
C PHE A 416 -15.74 -7.98 23.60
N TYR A 417 -16.50 -8.63 22.72
CA TYR A 417 -17.06 -9.96 22.96
C TYR A 417 -16.86 -10.83 21.73
N GLU A 418 -15.96 -11.81 21.84
CA GLU A 418 -15.94 -12.93 20.91
C GLU A 418 -17.32 -13.61 20.91
N THR A 419 -17.97 -13.67 19.75
CA THR A 419 -19.19 -14.44 19.59
C THR A 419 -18.86 -15.93 19.56
N GLY A 420 -18.86 -16.56 20.73
CA GLY A 420 -18.80 -18.02 20.85
C GLY A 420 -20.10 -18.68 20.41
N SER A 421 -20.01 -19.90 19.85
CA SER A 421 -21.17 -20.73 19.56
C SER A 421 -21.96 -21.03 20.84
N ARG A 422 -23.28 -20.85 20.83
CA ARG A 422 -24.10 -21.20 22.02
C ARG A 422 -23.90 -22.69 22.39
N PRO A 423 -23.80 -23.05 23.67
CA PRO A 423 -23.70 -24.45 24.06
C PRO A 423 -24.96 -25.22 23.62
N THR A 424 -24.77 -26.46 23.20
CA THR A 424 -25.87 -27.35 22.82
C THR A 424 -26.27 -28.23 24.00
N ILE A 425 -27.57 -28.25 24.28
CA ILE A 425 -28.18 -29.15 25.28
C ILE A 425 -28.45 -30.49 24.58
N GLY A 426 -27.83 -31.56 25.08
CA GLY A 426 -28.09 -32.92 24.59
C GLY A 426 -29.40 -33.49 25.14
N THR A 427 -29.68 -34.75 24.84
CA THR A 427 -30.91 -35.40 25.33
C THR A 427 -30.88 -35.58 26.85
N VAL A 428 -31.89 -35.04 27.52
CA VAL A 428 -32.06 -35.12 28.98
C VAL A 428 -32.48 -36.54 29.39
N SER A 429 -31.85 -37.09 30.42
CA SER A 429 -32.17 -38.43 30.95
C SER A 429 -32.47 -38.40 32.45
N LYS A 430 -33.19 -39.41 32.94
CA LYS A 430 -33.43 -39.60 34.38
C LYS A 430 -32.38 -40.56 34.93
N ALA A 431 -31.78 -40.23 36.05
CA ALA A 431 -30.80 -41.08 36.73
C ALA A 431 -31.06 -41.10 38.24
N ASN A 432 -30.75 -42.24 38.87
CA ASN A 432 -30.76 -42.34 40.33
C ASN A 432 -29.37 -42.00 40.84
N HIS A 433 -29.30 -40.99 41.69
CA HIS A 433 -28.06 -40.56 42.35
C HIS A 433 -28.11 -40.95 43.83
N LEU A 434 -26.94 -41.11 44.46
CA LEU A 434 -26.84 -41.23 45.91
C LEU A 434 -26.48 -39.87 46.49
N ASP A 435 -27.18 -39.45 47.55
CA ASP A 435 -26.80 -38.24 48.27
C ASP A 435 -25.58 -38.46 49.17
N GLU A 436 -25.09 -37.38 49.79
CA GLU A 436 -23.93 -37.38 50.70
C GLU A 436 -24.10 -38.28 51.94
N ASN A 437 -25.33 -38.75 52.19
CA ASN A 437 -25.68 -39.65 53.29
C ASN A 437 -25.98 -41.09 52.80
N GLY A 438 -25.79 -41.38 51.50
CA GLY A 438 -25.94 -42.70 50.89
C GLY A 438 -27.38 -43.12 50.59
N SER A 439 -28.35 -42.20 50.56
CA SER A 439 -29.74 -42.48 50.13
C SER A 439 -29.94 -42.26 48.64
N GLN A 440 -30.76 -43.10 48.00
CA GLN A 440 -31.14 -42.90 46.58
C GLN A 440 -32.09 -41.72 46.43
N VAL A 441 -31.71 -40.79 45.56
CA VAL A 441 -32.51 -39.65 45.11
C VAL A 441 -32.67 -39.69 43.59
N LEU A 442 -33.86 -39.37 43.11
CA LEU A 442 -34.15 -39.31 41.67
C LEU A 442 -33.66 -37.95 41.13
N GLY A 443 -32.72 -37.98 40.20
CA GLY A 443 -32.20 -36.79 39.53
C GLY A 443 -32.39 -36.83 38.01
N ILE A 444 -32.00 -35.72 37.38
CA ILE A 444 -32.07 -35.53 35.93
C ILE A 444 -30.68 -35.12 35.47
N ASP A 445 -30.15 -35.84 34.49
CA ASP A 445 -28.87 -35.50 33.87
C ASP A 445 -29.12 -34.64 32.62
N VAL A 446 -28.47 -33.48 32.57
CA VAL A 446 -28.55 -32.53 31.45
C VAL A 446 -27.16 -32.39 30.84
N PRO A 447 -26.82 -33.11 29.76
CA PRO A 447 -25.52 -33.01 29.13
C PRO A 447 -25.42 -31.70 28.34
N ILE A 448 -24.35 -30.93 28.60
CA ILE A 448 -24.04 -29.68 27.90
C ILE A 448 -22.71 -29.86 27.17
N THR A 449 -22.68 -29.50 25.89
CA THR A 449 -21.47 -29.56 25.06
C THR A 449 -21.18 -28.20 24.43
N HIS A 450 -19.90 -27.85 24.36
CA HIS A 450 -19.43 -26.66 23.67
C HIS A 450 -18.31 -27.08 22.71
N SER A 451 -18.51 -26.90 21.41
CA SER A 451 -17.56 -27.40 20.39
C SER A 451 -16.23 -26.65 20.40
N ASP A 452 -16.22 -25.40 20.86
CA ASP A 452 -15.12 -24.47 20.52
C ASP A 452 -14.20 -24.12 21.69
N HIS A 453 -14.45 -24.62 22.92
CA HIS A 453 -13.59 -24.33 24.08
C HIS A 453 -13.65 -25.44 25.14
N PRO A 454 -12.54 -26.15 25.44
CA PRO A 454 -12.51 -27.21 26.46
C PRO A 454 -12.55 -26.72 27.92
N ASN A 455 -12.48 -25.40 28.17
CA ASN A 455 -12.41 -24.81 29.51
C ASN A 455 -13.36 -23.61 29.69
N LEU A 456 -14.67 -23.79 29.43
CA LEU A 456 -15.60 -22.68 29.60
C LEU A 456 -15.99 -22.40 31.06
N MET A 457 -15.82 -21.12 31.34
CA MET A 457 -16.47 -20.24 32.32
C MET A 457 -17.90 -20.65 32.68
N GLN A 458 -18.28 -20.39 33.93
CA GLN A 458 -19.53 -20.78 34.62
C GLN A 458 -20.74 -20.98 33.69
N SER A 459 -21.22 -22.22 33.60
CA SER A 459 -22.55 -22.54 33.05
C SER A 459 -23.57 -22.57 34.19
N THR A 460 -24.55 -21.68 34.16
CA THR A 460 -25.68 -21.69 35.12
C THR A 460 -26.90 -22.35 34.47
N VAL A 461 -27.42 -23.39 35.13
CA VAL A 461 -28.65 -24.09 34.69
C VAL A 461 -29.80 -23.68 35.60
N PHE A 462 -30.86 -23.13 35.01
CA PHE A 462 -32.11 -22.83 35.73
C PHE A 462 -33.10 -23.99 35.56
N LEU A 463 -33.59 -24.52 36.68
CA LEU A 463 -34.62 -25.56 36.71
C LEU A 463 -35.92 -24.93 37.18
N HIS A 464 -36.85 -24.72 36.25
CA HIS A 464 -38.19 -24.23 36.58
C HIS A 464 -39.14 -25.42 36.78
N ARG A 465 -39.83 -25.43 37.93
CA ARG A 465 -40.91 -26.38 38.18
C ARG A 465 -42.24 -25.75 37.79
N TYR A 466 -42.84 -26.25 36.72
CA TYR A 466 -44.22 -25.89 36.39
C TYR A 466 -45.18 -26.73 37.24
N GLY A 467 -45.86 -26.09 38.19
CA GLY A 467 -47.01 -26.69 38.88
C GLY A 467 -48.24 -26.61 37.99
N TYR A 468 -48.93 -27.74 37.79
CA TYR A 468 -50.23 -27.76 37.11
C TYR A 468 -51.33 -27.89 38.16
N ASN A 469 -52.13 -26.85 38.36
CA ASN A 469 -53.37 -26.95 39.14
C ASN A 469 -54.50 -27.32 38.18
N SER A 470 -55.21 -28.42 38.45
CA SER A 470 -56.22 -29.01 37.56
C SER A 470 -57.56 -28.28 37.52
N THR A 471 -57.61 -26.98 37.84
CA THR A 471 -58.83 -26.18 37.80
C THR A 471 -58.55 -24.83 37.15
N ASN A 472 -58.81 -24.78 35.84
CA ASN A 472 -58.93 -23.60 34.97
C ASN A 472 -57.97 -22.44 35.27
N SER A 473 -56.76 -22.44 34.69
CA SER A 473 -55.86 -21.28 34.74
C SER A 473 -55.16 -21.02 33.40
N THR A 474 -55.34 -19.81 32.87
CA THR A 474 -54.41 -19.18 31.90
C THR A 474 -53.41 -18.25 32.61
N ASP A 475 -53.34 -18.29 33.93
CA ASP A 475 -52.35 -17.52 34.69
C ASP A 475 -51.14 -18.39 35.00
N PHE A 476 -50.02 -18.09 34.34
CA PHE A 476 -48.70 -18.60 34.69
C PHE A 476 -48.06 -17.64 35.68
N GLU A 477 -48.02 -18.00 36.97
CA GLU A 477 -47.11 -17.34 37.92
C GLU A 477 -45.74 -17.98 37.79
N ILE A 478 -44.76 -17.19 37.35
CA ILE A 478 -43.34 -17.56 37.41
C ILE A 478 -42.82 -17.05 38.75
N SER A 479 -42.55 -17.95 39.70
CA SER A 479 -41.67 -17.63 40.85
C SER A 479 -40.24 -18.01 40.46
N GLU A 480 -39.31 -17.07 40.58
CA GLU A 480 -37.87 -17.29 40.40
C GLU A 480 -37.29 -18.35 41.34
#